data_AF-A0A7J4LWP6-F1
#
_entry.id   AF-A0A7J4LWP6-F1
#
_cell.length_a   1.000
_cell.length_b   1.000
_cell.length_c   1.000
_cell.angle_alpha   90.00
_cell.angle_beta   90.00
_cell.angle_gamma   90.00
#
_symmetry.space_group_name_H-M   'P 1'
#
loop_
_entity.id
_entity.type
_entity.pdbx_description
1 polymer ?
#
loop_
_entity_poly.entity_id
_entity_poly.type
_entity_poly.pdbx_seq_one_letter_code
_entity_poly.pdbx_strand_id
1 'polypeptide(L)'
;MHLPLGKVDVVGVKLVKVFQFLKQELLKHDFKLVGAVWSWGKGAQWDKETKAELFYLIKKGKLSDTLLLSGPPANLDPKHIEAFKKQHRDVFLKQKRWYAREKRTHQNPRFLVEDLLKHPYIRERVKDAKLC
;
A
#
# COMPACT_ATOMS: atom_id res chain seq x y z
N MET A 1 34.50 -9.14 0.39
CA MET A 1 33.12 -9.35 0.87
C MET A 1 32.17 -9.09 -0.29
N HIS A 2 31.66 -10.16 -0.93
CA HIS A 2 30.89 -10.08 -2.18
C HIS A 2 29.41 -9.74 -1.89
N LEU A 3 28.94 -8.59 -2.37
CA LEU A 3 27.50 -8.33 -2.51
C LEU A 3 27.01 -9.17 -3.70
N PRO A 4 25.83 -9.83 -3.65
CA PRO A 4 25.19 -10.29 -4.87
C PRO A 4 24.69 -9.04 -5.60
N LEU A 5 25.56 -8.47 -6.44
CA LEU A 5 25.26 -7.40 -7.37
C LEU A 5 24.40 -7.99 -8.51
N GLY A 6 23.09 -7.82 -8.42
CA GLY A 6 22.38 -7.55 -9.66
C GLY A 6 22.95 -6.26 -10.23
N LYS A 7 23.15 -6.17 -11.55
CA LYS A 7 23.46 -4.89 -12.22
C LYS A 7 22.52 -3.82 -11.66
N VAL A 8 22.97 -2.58 -11.52
CA VAL A 8 22.18 -1.47 -10.94
C VAL A 8 20.73 -1.46 -11.45
N ASP A 9 20.52 -1.80 -12.73
CA ASP A 9 19.22 -2.01 -13.36
C ASP A 9 18.30 -3.01 -12.65
N VAL A 10 18.81 -4.18 -12.24
CA VAL A 10 18.05 -5.24 -11.56
C VAL A 10 17.61 -4.77 -10.16
N VAL A 11 18.48 -4.05 -9.45
CA VAL A 11 18.16 -3.50 -8.13
C VAL A 11 17.15 -2.36 -8.27
N GLY A 12 17.35 -1.47 -9.24
CA GLY A 12 16.43 -0.38 -9.56
C GLY A 12 15.03 -0.88 -9.88
N VAL A 13 14.90 -1.94 -10.69
CA VAL A 13 13.58 -2.54 -11.00
C VAL A 13 12.90 -3.10 -9.74
N LYS A 14 13.64 -3.74 -8.83
CA LYS A 14 13.06 -4.23 -7.57
C LYS A 14 12.58 -3.08 -6.69
N LEU A 15 13.34 -1.99 -6.61
CA LEU A 15 12.95 -0.80 -5.85
C LEU A 15 11.71 -0.13 -6.44
N VAL A 16 11.64 0.04 -7.76
CA VAL A 16 10.46 0.60 -8.42
C VAL A 16 9.22 -0.26 -8.15
N LYS A 17 9.36 -1.58 -8.14
CA LYS A 17 8.25 -2.50 -7.79
C LYS A 17 7.78 -2.30 -6.35
N VAL A 18 8.70 -2.21 -5.39
CA VAL A 18 8.34 -1.92 -3.99
C VAL A 18 7.72 -0.54 -3.85
N PHE A 19 8.28 0.46 -4.54
CA PHE A 19 7.77 1.83 -4.54
C PHE A 19 6.32 1.90 -5.04
N GLN A 20 6.03 1.22 -6.15
CA GLN A 20 4.68 1.14 -6.69
C GLN A 20 3.74 0.34 -5.79
N PHE A 21 4.20 -0.77 -5.21
CA PHE A 21 3.41 -1.57 -4.30
C PHE A 21 2.93 -0.74 -3.09
N LEU A 22 3.86 -0.08 -2.38
CA LEU A 22 3.52 0.79 -1.25
C LEU A 22 2.59 1.94 -1.67
N LYS A 23 2.83 2.55 -2.85
CA LYS A 23 1.95 3.59 -3.41
C LYS A 23 0.51 3.08 -3.56
N GLN A 24 0.34 1.90 -4.15
CA GLN A 24 -0.99 1.33 -4.38
C GLN A 24 -1.67 0.96 -3.06
N GLU A 25 -0.94 0.38 -2.10
CA GLU A 25 -1.50 0.04 -0.80
C GLU A 25 -1.94 1.27 -0.01
N LEU A 26 -1.17 2.37 -0.05
CA LEU A 26 -1.58 3.64 0.53
C LEU A 26 -2.90 4.15 -0.08
N LEU A 27 -3.03 4.11 -1.41
CA LEU A 27 -4.25 4.54 -2.11
C LEU A 27 -5.45 3.63 -1.80
N LYS A 28 -5.26 2.31 -1.76
CA LYS A 28 -6.32 1.34 -1.43
C LYS A 28 -6.87 1.54 0.00
N HIS A 29 -6.06 2.06 0.91
CA HIS A 29 -6.46 2.38 2.28
C HIS A 29 -6.98 3.83 2.42
N ASP A 30 -7.37 4.47 1.32
CA ASP A 30 -7.86 5.85 1.20
C ASP A 30 -6.88 6.96 1.61
N PHE A 31 -5.58 6.67 1.75
CA PHE A 31 -4.60 7.73 1.98
C PHE A 31 -4.42 8.56 0.70
N LYS A 32 -4.68 9.86 0.81
CA LYS A 32 -4.54 10.79 -0.31
C LYS A 32 -3.07 11.17 -0.50
N LEU A 33 -2.45 10.66 -1.56
CA LEU A 33 -1.09 11.05 -1.94
C LEU A 33 -1.11 12.37 -2.72
N VAL A 34 -0.27 13.30 -2.28
CA VAL A 34 0.02 14.59 -2.95
C VAL A 34 1.21 14.42 -3.90
N GLY A 35 2.13 13.54 -3.56
CA GLY A 35 3.31 13.24 -4.36
C GLY A 35 3.99 11.96 -3.89
N ALA A 36 4.77 11.35 -4.77
CA ALA A 36 5.62 10.23 -4.43
C ALA A 36 6.86 10.28 -5.31
N VAL A 37 8.04 10.18 -4.70
CA VAL A 37 9.33 10.18 -5.39
C VAL A 37 10.24 9.17 -4.72
N TRP A 38 11.17 8.61 -5.47
CA TRP A 38 12.24 7.80 -4.90
C TRP A 38 13.57 8.28 -5.45
N SER A 39 14.62 8.12 -4.66
CA SER A 39 15.97 8.45 -5.04
C SER A 39 16.95 7.44 -4.47
N TRP A 40 18.05 7.21 -5.17
CA TRP A 40 19.22 6.63 -4.54
C TRP A 40 19.72 7.58 -3.46
N GLY A 41 19.97 7.05 -2.26
CA GLY A 41 20.49 7.86 -1.16
C GLY A 41 21.89 8.35 -1.54
N LYS A 42 22.16 9.66 -1.40
CA LYS A 42 23.50 10.20 -1.56
C LYS A 42 24.36 9.76 -0.39
N GLY A 43 25.18 8.73 -0.58
CA GLY A 43 26.31 8.47 0.31
C GLY A 43 27.33 9.61 0.16
N ALA A 44 27.78 10.18 1.27
CA ALA A 44 29.06 10.87 1.27
C ALA A 44 30.11 9.80 0.88
N GLN A 45 30.85 10.06 -0.20
CA GLN A 45 31.71 9.12 -0.95
C GLN A 45 30.97 8.43 -2.11
N TRP A 46 31.46 8.73 -3.31
CA TRP A 46 31.04 8.30 -4.64
C TRP A 46 31.22 6.80 -4.91
N ASP A 47 31.26 5.98 -3.87
CA ASP A 47 31.46 4.55 -3.98
C ASP A 47 30.39 3.81 -3.16
N LYS A 48 29.41 3.29 -3.92
CA LYS A 48 28.35 2.35 -3.53
C LYS A 48 27.03 3.01 -3.10
N GLU A 49 26.16 3.19 -4.10
CA GLU A 49 24.70 3.31 -3.98
C GLU A 49 24.13 2.12 -3.19
N THR A 50 24.20 2.19 -1.86
CA THR A 50 23.85 1.06 -0.99
C THR A 50 22.44 1.18 -0.42
N LYS A 51 21.80 2.33 -0.57
CA LYS A 51 20.50 2.64 0.01
C LYS A 51 19.65 3.44 -0.98
N ALA A 52 18.35 3.23 -0.93
CA ALA A 52 17.36 4.01 -1.65
C ALA A 52 16.34 4.55 -0.65
N GLU A 53 15.83 5.74 -0.95
CA GLU A 53 14.84 6.44 -0.14
C GLU A 53 13.55 6.55 -0.96
N LEU A 54 12.44 6.18 -0.32
CA LEU A 54 11.11 6.23 -0.92
C LEU A 54 10.29 7.28 -0.15
N PHE A 55 9.92 8.36 -0.82
CA PHE A 55 9.17 9.46 -0.23
C PHE A 55 7.71 9.42 -0.70
N TYR A 56 6.78 9.48 0.26
CA TYR A 56 5.34 9.57 0.00
C TYR A 56 4.77 10.78 0.75
N LEU A 57 4.35 11.80 0.00
CA LEU A 57 3.70 12.99 0.55
C LEU A 57 2.21 12.69 0.69
N ILE A 58 1.72 12.63 1.92
CA ILE A 58 0.31 12.31 2.22
C ILE A 58 -0.40 13.56 2.70
N LYS A 59 -1.58 13.85 2.15
CA LYS A 59 -2.42 14.95 2.60
C LYS A 59 -2.82 14.71 4.05
N LYS A 60 -2.47 15.65 4.93
CA LYS A 60 -2.79 15.57 6.36
C LYS A 60 -4.31 15.49 6.57
N GLY A 61 -4.73 14.52 7.37
CA GLY A 61 -6.12 14.31 7.75
C GLY A 61 -6.27 12.97 8.47
N LYS A 62 -7.08 12.93 9.53
CA LYS A 62 -7.43 11.67 10.18
C LYS A 62 -8.47 10.97 9.32
N LEU A 63 -8.20 9.74 8.90
CA LEU A 63 -9.22 8.91 8.26
C LEU A 63 -10.29 8.54 9.28
N SER A 64 -11.53 8.35 8.80
CA SER A 64 -12.62 7.81 9.61
C SER A 64 -12.20 6.48 10.25
N ASP A 65 -12.80 6.11 11.37
CA ASP A 65 -12.66 4.76 11.96
C ASP A 65 -13.25 3.66 11.06
N THR A 66 -14.06 4.06 10.09
CA THR A 66 -14.80 3.20 9.20
C THR A 66 -14.33 3.34 7.75
N LEU A 67 -14.32 2.20 7.05
CA LEU A 67 -14.11 2.04 5.63
C LEU A 67 -15.44 1.65 4.98
N LEU A 68 -15.73 2.24 3.82
CA LEU A 68 -16.87 1.87 2.99
C LEU A 68 -16.38 1.02 1.82
N LEU A 69 -16.68 -0.27 1.86
CA LEU A 69 -16.36 -1.20 0.78
C LEU A 69 -17.50 -1.21 -0.24
N SER A 70 -17.16 -1.00 -1.51
CA SER A 70 -18.10 -1.11 -2.63
C SER A 70 -18.36 -2.58 -2.96
N GLY A 71 -19.62 -2.98 -2.92
CA GLY A 71 -20.08 -4.30 -3.31
C GLY A 71 -20.75 -4.32 -4.69
N PRO A 72 -21.46 -5.43 -5.01
CA PRO A 72 -22.12 -5.62 -6.29
C PRO A 72 -23.30 -4.64 -6.49
N PRO A 73 -23.67 -4.32 -7.75
CA PRO A 73 -24.92 -3.64 -8.06
C PRO A 73 -26.14 -4.38 -7.52
N ALA A 74 -27.22 -3.64 -7.19
CA ALA A 74 -28.45 -4.21 -6.64
C ALA A 74 -29.12 -5.23 -7.56
N ASN A 75 -28.94 -5.07 -8.88
CA ASN A 75 -29.58 -5.88 -9.91
C ASN A 75 -28.68 -7.01 -10.44
N LEU A 76 -27.54 -7.27 -9.78
CA LEU A 76 -26.67 -8.39 -10.15
C LEU A 76 -27.26 -9.72 -9.66
N ASP A 77 -26.74 -10.85 -10.15
CA ASP A 77 -27.11 -12.19 -9.68
C ASP A 77 -27.15 -12.26 -8.13
N PRO A 78 -28.26 -12.71 -7.53
CA PRO A 78 -28.43 -12.84 -6.09
C PRO A 78 -27.29 -13.59 -5.39
N LYS A 79 -26.65 -14.56 -6.05
CA LYS A 79 -25.53 -15.32 -5.48
C LYS A 79 -24.34 -14.43 -5.11
N HIS A 80 -24.04 -13.43 -5.93
CA HIS A 80 -22.95 -12.48 -5.63
C HIS A 80 -23.32 -11.52 -4.50
N ILE A 81 -24.59 -11.13 -4.41
CA ILE A 81 -25.11 -10.29 -3.33
C ILE A 81 -25.06 -11.06 -2.00
N GLU A 82 -25.47 -12.32 -1.99
CA GLU A 82 -25.40 -13.18 -0.80
C GLU A 82 -23.97 -13.45 -0.36
N ALA A 83 -23.05 -13.73 -1.29
CA ALA A 83 -21.64 -13.92 -0.96
C ALA A 83 -21.06 -12.67 -0.28
N PHE A 84 -21.36 -11.48 -0.81
CA PHE A 84 -20.94 -10.20 -0.22
C PHE A 84 -21.53 -10.00 1.20
N LYS A 85 -22.83 -10.27 1.38
CA LYS A 85 -23.50 -10.19 2.69
C LYS A 85 -22.99 -11.22 3.71
N LYS A 86 -22.48 -12.37 3.27
CA LYS A 86 -21.87 -13.37 4.16
C LYS A 86 -20.47 -12.97 4.61
N GLN A 87 -19.72 -12.27 3.75
CA GLN A 87 -18.36 -11.82 4.06
C GLN A 87 -18.34 -10.60 5.00
N HIS A 88 -19.34 -9.73 4.92
CA HIS A 88 -19.36 -8.46 5.63
C HIS A 88 -20.52 -8.37 6.62
N ARG A 89 -20.24 -7.89 7.85
CA ARG A 89 -21.24 -7.85 8.94
C ARG A 89 -22.29 -6.74 8.78
N ASP A 90 -21.88 -5.56 8.34
CA ASP A 90 -22.74 -4.38 8.23
C ASP A 90 -22.85 -3.94 6.77
N VAL A 91 -23.90 -4.43 6.09
CA VAL A 91 -24.13 -4.24 4.66
C VAL A 91 -25.43 -3.48 4.41
N PHE A 92 -25.38 -2.46 3.56
CA PHE A 92 -26.51 -1.60 3.24
C PHE A 92 -26.55 -1.24 1.75
N LEU A 93 -27.74 -0.90 1.24
CA LEU A 93 -27.94 -0.51 -0.15
C LEU A 93 -27.94 1.02 -0.27
N LYS A 94 -27.11 1.57 -1.16
CA LYS A 94 -27.07 3.01 -1.46
C LYS A 94 -26.96 3.20 -2.97
N GLN A 95 -27.83 4.04 -3.55
CA GLN A 95 -27.78 4.38 -4.99
C GLN A 95 -27.71 3.14 -5.91
N LYS A 96 -28.54 2.12 -5.64
CA LYS A 96 -28.59 0.84 -6.39
C LYS A 96 -27.28 0.02 -6.37
N ARG A 97 -26.43 0.21 -5.35
CA ARG A 97 -25.24 -0.62 -5.10
C ARG A 97 -25.15 -1.02 -3.64
N TRP A 98 -24.70 -2.24 -3.37
CA TRP A 98 -24.45 -2.72 -2.02
C TRP A 98 -23.11 -2.16 -1.51
N TYR A 99 -23.07 -1.79 -0.24
CA TYR A 99 -21.89 -1.31 0.44
C TYR A 99 -21.74 -2.02 1.78
N ALA A 100 -20.52 -2.20 2.25
CA ALA A 100 -20.24 -2.65 3.60
C ALA A 100 -19.52 -1.56 4.40
N ARG A 101 -19.87 -1.41 5.68
CA ARG A 101 -19.10 -0.63 6.66
C ARG A 101 -18.22 -1.57 7.45
N GLU A 102 -16.92 -1.31 7.43
CA GLU A 102 -15.95 -2.06 8.23
C GLU A 102 -15.07 -1.12 9.05
N LYS A 103 -14.50 -1.63 10.15
CA LYS A 103 -13.50 -0.87 10.91
C LYS A 103 -12.18 -0.86 10.13
N ARG A 104 -11.55 0.32 10.04
CA ARG A 104 -10.20 0.44 9.48
C ARG A 104 -9.19 -0.23 10.38
N THR A 105 -8.28 -0.97 9.75
CA THR A 105 -7.07 -1.49 10.41
C THR A 105 -6.09 -0.35 10.74
N HIS A 106 -5.93 0.61 9.84
CA HIS A 106 -5.00 1.72 10.00
C HIS A 106 -5.64 3.07 9.66
N GLN A 107 -5.60 4.00 10.61
CA GLN A 107 -5.97 5.42 10.39
C GLN A 107 -4.76 6.31 10.10
N ASN A 108 -3.57 5.83 10.47
CA ASN A 108 -2.31 6.55 10.31
C ASN A 108 -1.47 5.81 9.25
N PRO A 109 -0.99 6.52 8.21
CA PRO A 109 -0.20 5.90 7.16
C PRO A 109 1.11 5.31 7.69
N ARG A 110 1.66 5.84 8.79
CA ARG A 110 2.86 5.31 9.43
C ARG A 110 2.68 3.84 9.83
N PHE A 111 1.60 3.53 10.55
CA PHE A 111 1.32 2.16 10.98
C PHE A 111 1.05 1.22 9.80
N LEU A 112 0.36 1.70 8.76
CA LEU A 112 0.16 0.92 7.55
C LEU A 112 1.51 0.56 6.90
N VAL A 113 2.40 1.55 6.73
CA VAL A 113 3.71 1.30 6.09
C VAL A 113 4.56 0.37 6.94
N GLU A 114 4.60 0.53 8.26
CA GLU A 114 5.34 -0.35 9.17
C GLU A 114 4.89 -1.82 9.05
N ASP A 115 3.60 -2.07 8.86
CA ASP A 115 3.09 -3.42 8.63
C ASP A 115 3.35 -3.92 7.21
N LEU A 116 3.22 -3.06 6.20
CA LEU A 116 3.54 -3.42 4.81
C LEU A 116 5.02 -3.78 4.61
N LEU A 117 5.95 -3.17 5.36
CA LEU A 117 7.37 -3.54 5.33
C LEU A 117 7.63 -4.99 5.74
N LYS A 118 6.73 -5.60 6.51
CA LYS A 118 6.79 -7.02 6.89
C LYS A 118 6.19 -7.95 5.83
N HIS A 119 5.51 -7.40 4.82
CA HIS A 119 4.81 -8.17 3.80
C HIS A 119 5.79 -9.00 2.95
N PRO A 120 5.49 -10.28 2.63
CA PRO A 120 6.39 -11.15 1.86
C PRO A 120 6.87 -10.53 0.55
N TYR A 121 5.97 -9.83 -0.15
CA TYR A 121 6.28 -9.11 -1.38
C TYR A 121 7.49 -8.17 -1.24
N ILE A 122 7.58 -7.43 -0.13
CA ILE A 122 8.70 -6.50 0.11
C ILE A 122 9.94 -7.27 0.54
N ARG A 123 9.81 -8.21 1.49
CA ARG A 123 10.93 -8.99 2.03
C ARG A 123 11.69 -9.82 0.98
N GLU A 124 11.01 -10.28 -0.07
CA GLU A 124 11.65 -10.98 -1.18
C GLU A 124 12.45 -10.06 -2.11
N ARG A 125 12.15 -8.76 -2.11
CA ARG A 125 12.69 -7.77 -3.07
C ARG A 125 13.78 -6.89 -2.47
N VAL A 126 13.75 -6.63 -1.18
CA VAL A 126 14.73 -5.82 -0.46
C VAL A 126 15.27 -6.56 0.76
N LYS A 127 16.57 -6.40 1.04
CA LYS A 127 17.22 -7.05 2.19
C LYS A 127 16.76 -6.47 3.53
N ASP A 128 16.61 -5.15 3.56
CA ASP A 128 16.23 -4.39 4.75
C ASP A 128 15.49 -3.12 4.31
N ALA A 129 14.53 -2.69 5.11
CA ALA A 129 13.75 -1.49 4.91
C ALA A 129 13.24 -0.98 6.25
N LYS A 130 13.40 0.33 6.49
CA LYS A 130 12.93 1.00 7.69
C LYS A 130 12.22 2.29 7.33
N LEU A 131 11.24 2.66 8.14
CA LEU A 131 10.60 3.96 8.08
C LEU A 131 11.43 4.97 8.88
N CYS A 132 11.72 6.13 8.27
CA CYS A 132 12.43 7.24 8.92
C CYS A 132 11.45 8.20 9.62
#